data_AF-A0A9D0X9M3-F1
#
_entry.id   AF-A0A9D0X9M3-F1
#
_cell.length_a   1.000
_cell.length_b   1.000
_cell.length_c   1.000
_cell.angle_alpha   90.00
_cell.angle_beta   90.00
_cell.angle_gamma   90.00
#
_symmetry.space_group_name_H-M   'P 1'
#
loop_
_entity.id
_entity.type
_entity.pdbx_description
1 polymer ?
#
loop_
_entity_poly.entity_id
_entity_poly.type
_entity_poly.pdbx_seq_one_letter_code
_entity_poly.pdbx_strand_id
1 'polypeptide(L)' 'MADAATCWVFGYGSLIWRPGFTFLSSQGAYLCGYHRDLCIYSHTYRGNPK' A
#
# COMPACT_ATOMS: atom_id res chain seq x y z
N MET A 1 -20.21 -10.29 -13.68
CA MET A 1 -18.90 -10.04 -14.30
C MET A 1 -18.52 -8.65 -13.88
N ALA A 2 -17.64 -8.47 -12.88
CA ALA A 2 -17.13 -7.14 -12.58
C ALA A 2 -16.49 -6.67 -13.89
N ASP A 3 -17.04 -5.62 -14.47
CA ASP A 3 -16.39 -4.92 -15.56
C ASP A 3 -14.94 -4.67 -15.12
N ALA A 4 -13.97 -4.65 -16.03
CA ALA A 4 -12.60 -4.26 -15.70
C ALA A 4 -12.52 -2.79 -15.22
N ALA A 5 -13.67 -2.15 -15.00
CA ALA A 5 -13.98 -0.98 -14.18
C ALA A 5 -13.02 -0.83 -12.99
N THR A 6 -12.06 0.05 -13.21
CA THR A 6 -11.45 0.95 -12.22
C THR A 6 -11.13 0.31 -10.87
N CYS A 7 -10.11 -0.55 -10.84
CA CYS A 7 -9.57 -1.08 -9.60
C CYS A 7 -8.68 -0.02 -8.92
N TRP A 8 -8.94 0.25 -7.64
CA TRP A 8 -8.11 1.11 -6.79
C TRP A 8 -7.32 0.28 -5.78
N VAL A 9 -6.08 0.70 -5.53
CA VAL A 9 -5.23 0.13 -4.48
C VAL A 9 -5.03 1.16 -3.38
N PHE A 10 -5.31 0.79 -2.13
CA PHE A 10 -5.09 1.66 -0.98
C PHE A 10 -3.66 1.50 -0.45
N GLY A 11 -2.84 2.56 -0.58
CA GLY A 11 -1.48 2.60 -0.04
C GLY A 11 -1.47 3.09 1.40
N TYR A 12 -1.02 2.25 2.34
CA TYR A 12 -0.90 2.62 3.77
C TYR A 12 0.55 2.66 4.29
N GLY A 13 1.52 2.21 3.47
CA GLY A 13 2.95 2.12 3.82
C GLY A 13 3.85 2.58 2.67
N SER A 14 4.85 1.77 2.30
CA SER A 14 5.83 2.10 1.25
C SER A 14 5.20 2.47 -0.10
N LEU A 15 4.04 1.90 -0.42
CA LEU A 15 3.30 2.18 -1.66
C LEU A 15 2.93 3.65 -1.83
N ILE A 16 2.80 4.43 -0.75
CA ILE A 16 2.52 5.87 -0.82
C ILE A 16 3.62 6.60 -1.61
N TRP A 17 4.87 6.15 -1.48
CA TRP A 17 6.04 6.81 -2.06
C TRP A 17 6.70 6.01 -3.19
N ARG A 18 6.55 4.68 -3.17
CA ARG A 18 7.15 3.78 -4.16
C ARG A 18 6.20 2.63 -4.51
N PRO A 19 5.24 2.85 -5.43
CA PRO A 19 4.20 1.89 -5.77
C PRO A 19 4.72 0.58 -6.38
N GLY A 20 5.77 0.64 -7.21
CA GLY A 20 6.33 -0.53 -7.86
C GLY A 20 5.52 -1.09 -9.03
N PHE A 21 4.44 -0.41 -9.44
CA PHE A 21 3.62 -0.71 -10.61
C PHE A 21 3.13 0.58 -11.27
N THR A 22 2.71 0.50 -12.53
CA THR A 22 2.12 1.62 -13.27
C THR A 22 0.67 1.85 -12.85
N PHE A 23 0.28 3.11 -12.66
CA PHE A 23 -1.07 3.48 -12.28
C PHE A 23 -1.47 4.76 -13.01
N LEU A 24 -2.78 4.96 -13.20
CA LEU A 24 -3.31 6.10 -13.96
C LEU A 24 -3.37 7.38 -13.12
N SER A 25 -3.77 7.27 -11.86
CA SER A 25 -3.88 8.43 -10.94
C SER A 25 -3.74 8.00 -9.48
N SER A 26 -3.35 8.94 -8.62
CA SER A 26 -3.32 8.77 -7.16
C SER A 26 -4.11 9.89 -6.49
N GLN A 27 -4.79 9.55 -5.41
CA GLN A 27 -5.56 10.50 -4.60
C GLN A 27 -5.33 10.20 -3.11
N GLY A 28 -5.38 11.24 -2.29
CA GLY A 28 -5.37 11.08 -0.83
C GLY A 28 -6.65 10.38 -0.38
N ALA A 29 -6.51 9.39 0.50
CA ALA A 29 -7.63 8.61 1.01
C ALA A 29 -7.45 8.27 2.48
N TYR A 30 -8.57 8.12 3.19
CA TYR A 30 -8.63 7.66 4.57
C TYR A 30 -9.46 6.39 4.64
N LEU A 31 -8.91 5.34 5.27
CA LEU A 31 -9.60 4.06 5.44
C LEU A 31 -10.19 3.97 6.84
N CYS A 32 -11.51 4.16 6.94
CA CYS A 32 -12.23 4.12 8.21
C CYS A 32 -12.24 2.72 8.82
N GLY A 33 -12.18 2.63 10.15
CA GLY A 33 -12.26 1.36 10.89
C GLY A 33 -10.94 0.58 10.99
N TYR A 34 -9.85 1.13 10.44
CA TYR A 34 -8.52 0.52 10.50
C TYR A 34 -7.52 1.44 11.18
N HIS A 35 -6.58 0.84 11.93
CA HIS A 35 -5.45 1.52 12.54
C HIS A 35 -4.15 1.05 11.89
N ARG A 36 -3.21 1.97 11.67
CA ARG A 36 -1.90 1.64 11.11
C ARG A 36 -0.87 1.54 12.23
N ASP A 37 -0.31 0.35 12.39
CA ASP A 37 0.81 0.09 13.31
C ASP A 37 2.06 -0.38 12.58
N LEU A 38 3.23 -0.06 13.14
CA LEU A 38 4.53 -0.53 12.67
C LEU A 38 4.91 -1.86 13.36
N CYS A 39 3.99 -2.82 13.34
CA CYS A 39 4.12 -4.11 14.01
C CYS A 39 4.61 -5.25 13.11
N ILE A 40 5.07 -4.94 11.89
CA ILE A 40 5.60 -5.91 10.94
C ILE A 40 7.13 -5.86 10.97
N TYR A 41 7.76 -6.99 11.29
CA TYR A 41 9.20 -7.14 11.17
C TYR A 41 9.60 -7.37 9.71
N SER A 42 10.49 -6.52 9.21
CA SER A 42 11.04 -6.63 7.85
C SER A 42 12.47 -7.14 7.91
N HIS A 43 12.71 -8.36 7.43
CA HIS A 43 14.04 -8.96 7.43
C HIS A 43 14.81 -8.78 6.11
N THR A 44 14.20 -8.12 5.12
CA THR A 44 14.80 -7.95 3.77
C THR A 44 14.86 -6.50 3.35
N TYR A 45 13.82 -5.71 3.60
CA TYR A 45 13.73 -4.34 3.08
C TYR A 45 14.14 -3.27 4.09
N ARG A 46 13.79 -3.46 5.36
CA ARG A 46 14.03 -2.50 6.46
C ARG A 46 14.65 -3.14 7.70
N GLY A 47 15.34 -4.24 7.48
CA GLY A 47 16.08 -4.98 8.49
C GLY A 47 16.81 -6.14 7.84
N ASN A 48 17.52 -6.90 8.64
CA ASN A 48 18.16 -8.13 8.21
C ASN A 48 17.99 -9.19 9.33
N PRO A 49 18.21 -10.48 9.06
CA PRO A 49 17.98 -11.54 10.06
C PRO A 49 19.07 -11.65 11.13
N LYS A 50 20.18 -10.91 11.01
CA LYS A 50 21.35 -10.96 11.89
C LYS A 50 21.42 -9.76 12.83
#